data_AF-A0A537YW03-F1
#
_entry.id   AF-A0A537YW03-F1
#
_cell.length_a   1.000
_cell.length_b   1.000
_cell.length_c   1.000
_cell.angle_alpha   90.00
_cell.angle_beta   90.00
_cell.angle_gamma   90.00
#
_symmetry.space_group_name_H-M   'P 1'
#
loop_
_entity.id
_entity.type
_entity.pdbx_description
1 polymer ?
#
loop_
_entity_poly.entity_id
_entity_poly.type
_entity_poly.pdbx_seq_one_letter_code
_entity_poly.pdbx_strand_id
1 'polypeptide(L)'
;MTSLGLKSLWARKVRAALTSFAVFLGVAFVAGSFVLTDTIFAAFDEIFSESLKGTSVVITADNPVEQESGEIPTISASLLPRVVRTPGVREAAGAIFTPGAFFDAENEKIGNKFQPKFISSTLPGKLESMTYVEGHPPRGPTEASLDKAAADSADLKPGDKIKL
;
A
#
# COMPACT_ATOMS: atom_id res chain seq x y z
N MET A 1 52.16 -2.44 20.59
CA MET A 1 52.11 -1.76 19.28
C MET A 1 50.94 -0.79 19.16
N THR A 2 49.74 -1.14 19.63
CA THR A 2 48.55 -0.26 19.64
C THR A 2 48.70 1.01 20.51
N SER A 3 49.42 0.92 21.63
CA SER A 3 49.61 2.05 22.56
C SER A 3 50.40 3.24 21.98
N LEU A 4 51.32 2.97 21.05
CA LEU A 4 52.07 4.02 20.34
C LEU A 4 51.16 4.76 19.33
N GLY A 5 50.25 4.03 18.67
CA GLY A 5 49.24 4.62 17.78
C GLY A 5 48.24 5.51 18.51
N LEU A 6 47.75 5.11 19.69
CA LEU A 6 46.87 5.97 20.49
C LEU A 6 47.58 7.23 20.98
N LYS A 7 48.85 7.13 21.41
CA LYS A 7 49.64 8.29 21.84
C LYS A 7 49.90 9.27 20.69
N SER A 8 50.12 8.79 19.47
CA SER A 8 50.33 9.66 18.30
C SER A 8 49.05 10.38 17.87
N LEU A 9 47.88 9.74 17.99
CA LEU A 9 46.58 10.38 17.80
C LEU A 9 46.33 11.47 18.86
N TRP A 10 46.64 11.19 20.12
CA TRP A 10 46.53 12.15 21.23
C TRP A 10 47.51 13.33 21.12
N ALA A 11 48.64 13.15 20.44
CA ALA A 11 49.57 14.23 20.14
C ALA A 11 49.05 15.20 19.07
N ARG A 12 48.09 14.76 18.22
CA ARG A 12 47.53 15.56 17.11
C ARG A 12 46.00 15.52 17.12
N LYS A 13 45.41 15.87 18.27
CA LYS A 13 43.97 15.74 18.56
C LYS A 13 43.05 16.36 17.50
N VAL A 14 43.36 17.57 17.06
CA VAL A 14 42.53 18.31 16.09
C VAL A 14 42.50 17.60 14.73
N ARG A 15 43.67 17.18 14.23
CA ARG A 15 43.76 16.46 12.94
C ARG A 15 43.06 15.12 13.02
N ALA A 16 43.28 14.36 14.08
CA ALA A 16 42.63 13.07 14.30
C ALA A 16 41.10 13.20 14.35
N ALA A 17 40.58 14.24 15.03
CA ALA A 17 39.15 14.51 15.09
C ALA A 17 38.55 14.85 13.72
N LEU A 18 39.17 15.77 12.97
CA LEU A 18 38.71 16.16 11.63
C LEU A 18 38.67 14.99 10.65
N THR A 19 39.71 14.15 10.63
CA THR A 19 39.75 12.97 9.75
C THR A 19 38.70 11.94 10.16
N SER A 20 38.52 11.70 11.47
CA SER A 20 37.48 10.79 11.95
C SER A 20 36.08 11.29 11.61
N PHE A 21 35.85 12.60 11.71
CA PHE A 21 34.57 13.23 11.36
C PHE A 21 34.29 13.14 9.85
N ALA A 22 35.29 13.34 9.01
CA ALA A 22 35.15 13.17 7.56
C ALA A 22 34.75 11.73 7.18
N VAL A 23 35.40 10.72 7.79
CA VAL A 23 35.04 9.31 7.59
C VAL A 23 33.64 9.03 8.15
N PHE A 24 33.32 9.53 9.34
CA PHE A 24 32.01 9.36 9.97
C PHE A 24 30.88 9.91 9.10
N LEU A 25 31.03 11.12 8.55
CA LEU A 25 30.05 11.70 7.64
C LEU A 25 29.88 10.87 6.37
N GLY A 26 30.98 10.38 5.79
CA GLY A 26 30.92 9.50 4.61
C GLY A 26 30.17 8.20 4.88
N VAL A 27 30.49 7.53 6.00
CA VAL A 27 29.82 6.28 6.40
C VAL A 27 28.36 6.53 6.79
N ALA A 28 28.06 7.62 7.49
CA ALA A 28 26.70 7.98 7.88
C ALA A 28 25.81 8.24 6.66
N PHE A 29 26.34 8.88 5.61
CA PHE A 29 25.60 9.11 4.37
C PHE A 29 25.27 7.79 3.65
N VAL A 30 26.25 6.89 3.50
CA VAL A 30 26.04 5.58 2.87
C VAL A 30 25.09 4.71 3.68
N ALA A 31 25.24 4.67 5.01
CA ALA A 31 24.34 3.96 5.89
C ALA A 31 22.91 4.55 5.82
N GLY A 32 22.78 5.87 5.77
CA GLY A 32 21.52 6.56 5.63
C GLY A 32 20.77 6.21 4.34
N SER A 33 21.47 6.12 3.21
CA SER A 33 20.84 5.67 1.96
C SER A 33 20.35 4.23 2.03
N PHE A 34 21.12 3.32 2.65
CA PHE A 34 20.66 1.93 2.82
C PHE A 34 19.46 1.84 3.75
N VAL A 35 19.48 2.52 4.89
CA VAL A 35 18.34 2.54 5.82
C VAL A 35 17.10 3.10 5.15
N LEU A 36 17.22 4.19 4.38
CA LEU A 36 16.11 4.76 3.64
C LEU A 36 15.55 3.76 2.63
N THR A 37 16.41 3.15 1.83
CA THR A 37 16.02 2.16 0.82
C THR A 37 15.35 0.94 1.47
N ASP A 38 15.94 0.38 2.52
CA ASP A 38 15.39 -0.75 3.27
C ASP A 38 14.04 -0.40 3.91
N THR A 39 13.89 0.82 4.41
CA THR A 39 12.61 1.29 4.98
C THR A 39 11.53 1.40 3.92
N ILE A 40 11.87 1.90 2.73
CA ILE A 40 10.94 1.96 1.59
C ILE A 40 10.51 0.55 1.19
N PHE A 41 11.44 -0.38 1.04
CA PHE A 41 11.12 -1.76 0.70
C PHE A 41 10.27 -2.44 1.77
N ALA A 42 10.61 -2.27 3.05
CA ALA A 42 9.84 -2.82 4.16
C ALA A 42 8.40 -2.27 4.17
N ALA A 43 8.21 -0.97 3.91
CA ALA A 43 6.88 -0.37 3.84
C ALA A 43 6.05 -0.94 2.68
N PHE A 44 6.65 -1.14 1.51
CA PHE A 44 5.95 -1.78 0.38
C PHE A 44 5.61 -3.24 0.68
N ASP A 45 6.54 -4.00 1.24
CA ASP A 45 6.32 -5.40 1.63
C ASP A 45 5.18 -5.52 2.65
N GLU A 46 5.11 -4.60 3.61
CA GLU A 46 4.02 -4.52 4.58
C GLU A 46 2.68 -4.24 3.89
N ILE A 47 2.62 -3.24 3.01
CA ILE A 47 1.40 -2.90 2.24
C ILE A 47 0.88 -4.11 1.46
N PHE A 48 1.76 -4.81 0.74
CA PHE A 48 1.36 -5.98 -0.06
C PHE A 48 0.98 -7.18 0.80
N SER A 49 1.72 -7.43 1.89
CA SER A 49 1.44 -8.52 2.81
C SER A 49 0.12 -8.33 3.57
N GLU A 50 -0.19 -7.09 3.93
CA GLU A 50 -1.43 -6.75 4.63
C GLU A 50 -2.63 -6.79 3.68
N SER A 51 -2.50 -6.24 2.48
CA SER A 51 -3.57 -6.24 1.47
C SER A 51 -3.96 -7.64 0.99
N LEU A 52 -3.02 -8.59 1.02
CA LEU A 52 -3.24 -9.98 0.61
C LEU A 52 -3.36 -10.94 1.80
N LYS A 53 -3.52 -10.42 3.02
CA LYS A 53 -3.60 -11.24 4.22
C LYS A 53 -4.79 -12.20 4.11
N GLY A 54 -4.52 -13.49 4.26
CA GLY A 54 -5.54 -14.55 4.10
C GLY A 54 -5.73 -15.06 2.67
N THR A 55 -5.12 -14.41 1.67
CA THR A 55 -5.15 -14.81 0.26
C THR A 55 -3.90 -15.62 -0.09
N SER A 56 -4.08 -16.82 -0.62
CA SER A 56 -2.95 -17.68 -1.06
C SER A 56 -2.67 -17.58 -2.56
N VAL A 57 -3.70 -17.30 -3.37
CA VAL A 57 -3.60 -17.24 -4.83
C VAL A 57 -4.52 -16.13 -5.32
N VAL A 58 -4.01 -15.28 -6.22
CA VAL A 58 -4.80 -14.31 -6.99
C VAL A 58 -4.89 -14.81 -8.43
N ILE A 59 -6.10 -14.89 -8.97
CA ILE A 59 -6.34 -15.31 -10.35
C ILE A 59 -6.69 -14.06 -11.16
N THR A 60 -5.90 -13.79 -12.19
CA THR A 60 -6.11 -12.66 -13.10
C THR A 60 -6.14 -13.14 -14.54
N ALA A 61 -6.61 -12.29 -15.46
CA ALA A 61 -6.60 -12.61 -16.88
C ALA A 61 -5.17 -12.65 -17.41
N ASP A 62 -4.91 -13.54 -18.37
CA ASP A 62 -3.69 -13.47 -19.15
C ASP A 62 -3.69 -12.17 -19.97
N ASN A 63 -2.57 -11.45 -19.96
CA ASN A 63 -2.42 -10.18 -20.67
C ASN A 63 -1.26 -10.26 -21.67
N PRO A 64 -1.47 -10.93 -22.82
CA PRO A 64 -0.40 -11.18 -23.80
C PRO A 64 0.07 -9.91 -24.53
N VAL A 65 -0.70 -8.81 -24.44
CA VAL A 65 -0.34 -7.51 -25.02
C VAL A 65 -0.51 -6.46 -23.93
N GLU A 66 0.59 -5.88 -23.47
CA GLU A 66 0.54 -4.73 -22.57
C GLU A 66 -0.15 -3.56 -23.29
N GLN A 67 -1.35 -3.23 -22.82
CA GLN A 67 -2.06 -2.04 -23.28
C GLN A 67 -1.37 -0.80 -22.71
N GLU A 68 -1.26 0.28 -23.50
CA GLU A 68 -0.73 1.57 -23.02
C GLU A 68 -1.49 2.11 -21.80
N SER A 69 -2.76 1.71 -21.61
CA SER A 69 -3.58 2.09 -20.45
C SER A 69 -3.16 1.42 -19.14
N GLY A 70 -2.38 0.34 -19.17
CA GLY A 70 -2.06 -0.47 -18.00
C GLY A 70 -3.25 -1.22 -17.39
N GLU A 71 -4.42 -1.24 -18.06
CA GLU A 71 -5.58 -1.99 -17.58
C GLU A 71 -5.37 -3.49 -17.75
N ILE A 72 -5.58 -4.22 -16.66
CA ILE A 72 -5.55 -5.68 -16.67
C ILE A 72 -6.89 -6.17 -17.24
N PRO A 73 -6.89 -7.09 -18.22
CA PRO A 73 -8.13 -7.63 -18.77
C PRO A 73 -8.98 -8.27 -17.68
N THR A 74 -10.31 -8.20 -17.85
CA THR A 74 -11.24 -8.81 -16.89
C THR A 74 -11.38 -10.31 -17.14
N ILE A 75 -11.75 -11.04 -16.09
CA ILE A 75 -12.07 -12.47 -16.17
C ILE A 75 -13.57 -12.71 -16.04
N SER A 76 -14.06 -13.79 -16.65
CA SER A 76 -15.48 -14.15 -16.54
C SER A 76 -15.82 -14.60 -15.12
N ALA A 77 -16.91 -14.06 -14.57
CA ALA A 77 -17.48 -14.49 -13.29
C ALA A 77 -17.84 -16.00 -13.26
N SER A 78 -17.99 -16.63 -14.42
CA SER A 78 -18.23 -18.08 -14.54
C SER A 78 -17.07 -18.95 -14.05
N LEU A 79 -15.88 -18.38 -13.86
CA LEU A 79 -14.72 -19.07 -13.30
C LEU A 79 -14.81 -19.26 -11.78
N LEU A 80 -15.46 -18.33 -11.07
CA LEU A 80 -15.54 -18.38 -9.60
C LEU A 80 -16.14 -19.69 -9.08
N PRO A 81 -17.29 -20.20 -9.59
CA PRO A 81 -17.82 -21.49 -9.19
C PRO A 81 -16.88 -22.67 -9.46
N ARG A 82 -15.99 -22.58 -10.45
CA ARG A 82 -15.00 -23.62 -10.74
C ARG A 82 -13.87 -23.59 -9.70
N VAL A 83 -13.37 -22.40 -9.37
CA VAL A 83 -12.31 -22.19 -8.37
C VAL A 83 -12.76 -22.67 -7.00
N VAL A 84 -13.98 -22.30 -6.58
CA VAL A 84 -14.56 -22.73 -5.28
C VAL A 84 -14.62 -24.27 -5.15
N ARG A 85 -14.76 -25.00 -6.25
CA ARG A 85 -14.85 -26.47 -6.26
C ARG A 85 -13.49 -27.18 -6.30
N THR A 86 -12.40 -26.45 -6.49
CA THR A 86 -11.06 -27.04 -6.58
C THR A 86 -10.62 -27.56 -5.19
N PRO A 87 -10.16 -28.82 -5.09
CA PRO A 87 -9.65 -29.35 -3.82
C PRO A 87 -8.57 -28.46 -3.20
N GLY A 88 -8.69 -28.17 -1.91
CA GLY A 88 -7.76 -27.30 -1.17
C GLY A 88 -8.16 -25.82 -1.13
N VAL A 89 -9.14 -25.39 -1.92
CA VAL A 89 -9.71 -24.04 -1.82
C VAL A 89 -10.68 -23.99 -0.65
N ARG A 90 -10.34 -23.18 0.37
CA ARG A 90 -11.21 -22.96 1.54
C ARG A 90 -12.30 -21.93 1.27
N GLU A 91 -11.93 -20.85 0.61
CA GLU A 91 -12.78 -19.70 0.30
C GLU A 91 -12.23 -19.05 -0.98
N ALA A 92 -13.12 -18.60 -1.86
CA ALA A 92 -12.75 -17.83 -3.03
C ALA A 92 -13.85 -16.79 -3.31
N ALA A 93 -13.42 -15.59 -3.71
CA ALA A 93 -14.31 -14.48 -4.02
C ALA A 93 -13.89 -13.84 -5.34
N GLY A 94 -14.87 -13.32 -6.07
CA GLY A 94 -14.59 -12.40 -7.17
C GLY A 94 -14.28 -11.02 -6.62
N ALA A 95 -13.29 -10.36 -7.18
CA ALA A 95 -12.94 -8.98 -6.84
C ALA A 95 -13.13 -8.10 -8.08
N ILE A 96 -13.72 -6.93 -7.86
CA ILE A 96 -13.74 -5.82 -8.82
C ILE A 96 -12.78 -4.77 -8.30
N PHE A 97 -11.89 -4.30 -9.16
CA PHE A 97 -10.99 -3.19 -8.86
C PHE A 97 -10.88 -2.34 -10.12
N THR A 98 -11.28 -1.08 -10.03
CA THR A 98 -11.28 -0.16 -11.18
C THR A 98 -10.85 1.22 -10.74
N PRO A 99 -10.08 1.95 -11.57
CA PRO A 99 -9.97 3.39 -11.43
C PRO A 99 -11.37 4.03 -11.51
N GLY A 100 -11.62 5.07 -10.72
CA GLY A 100 -12.91 5.75 -10.71
C GLY A 100 -12.87 7.08 -9.95
N ALA A 101 -13.78 7.98 -10.28
CA ALA A 101 -13.99 9.19 -9.49
C ALA A 101 -15.21 9.01 -8.59
N PHE A 102 -15.26 9.80 -7.53
CA PHE A 102 -16.43 9.88 -6.67
C PHE A 102 -16.58 11.32 -6.18
N PHE A 103 -17.83 11.72 -5.98
CA PHE A 103 -18.25 13.09 -5.71
C PHE A 103 -19.22 13.12 -4.53
N ASP A 104 -19.28 14.24 -3.84
CA ASP A 104 -20.25 14.46 -2.76
C ASP A 104 -21.65 14.80 -3.32
N ALA A 105 -22.55 15.19 -2.41
CA ALA A 105 -23.92 15.56 -2.78
C ALA A 105 -23.96 16.84 -3.64
N GLU A 106 -22.99 17.74 -3.44
CA GLU A 106 -22.79 19.03 -4.10
C GLU A 106 -22.09 18.91 -5.48
N ASN A 107 -21.62 17.71 -5.85
CA ASN A 107 -20.79 17.40 -7.01
C ASN A 107 -19.33 17.91 -6.91
N GLU A 108 -18.82 18.16 -5.72
CA GLU A 108 -17.40 18.37 -5.51
C GLU A 108 -16.67 17.02 -5.47
N LYS A 109 -15.46 17.01 -6.03
CA LYS A 109 -14.68 15.78 -6.18
C LYS A 109 -14.01 15.42 -4.85
N ILE A 110 -14.35 14.27 -4.29
CA ILE A 110 -13.84 13.82 -2.99
C ILE A 110 -12.43 13.26 -3.14
N GLY A 111 -11.46 13.75 -2.36
CA GLY A 111 -10.09 13.26 -2.31
C GLY A 111 -9.11 13.99 -3.26
N ASN A 112 -7.82 13.85 -2.98
CA ASN A 112 -6.74 14.65 -3.56
C ASN A 112 -6.59 14.53 -5.09
N LYS A 113 -6.15 15.63 -5.75
CA LYS A 113 -5.97 15.68 -7.22
C LYS A 113 -4.85 14.78 -7.75
N PHE A 114 -3.86 14.46 -6.91
CA PHE A 114 -2.62 13.81 -7.34
C PHE A 114 -2.60 12.29 -7.11
N GLN A 115 -3.56 11.74 -6.36
CA GLN A 115 -3.59 10.32 -6.05
C GLN A 115 -4.57 9.58 -6.96
N PRO A 116 -4.19 8.41 -7.50
CA PRO A 116 -5.13 7.53 -8.18
C PRO A 116 -6.30 7.17 -7.25
N LYS A 117 -7.50 7.14 -7.83
CA LYS A 117 -8.74 6.83 -7.09
C LYS A 117 -9.27 5.51 -7.60
N PHE A 118 -9.56 4.60 -6.68
CA PHE A 118 -9.99 3.26 -7.01
C PHE A 118 -11.32 2.96 -6.33
N ILE A 119 -12.15 2.21 -7.04
CA ILE A 119 -13.36 1.60 -6.54
C ILE A 119 -13.07 0.11 -6.48
N SER A 120 -13.36 -0.50 -5.33
CA SER A 120 -13.21 -1.93 -5.13
C SER A 120 -14.50 -2.55 -4.61
N SER A 121 -14.73 -3.82 -4.94
CA SER A 121 -15.78 -4.62 -4.31
C SER A 121 -15.35 -5.05 -2.92
N THR A 122 -16.29 -5.12 -1.99
CA THR A 122 -16.07 -5.75 -0.69
C THR A 122 -15.79 -7.25 -0.86
N LEU A 123 -14.91 -7.78 -0.02
CA LEU A 123 -14.58 -9.20 0.02
C LEU A 123 -15.24 -9.87 1.23
N PRO A 124 -15.51 -11.19 1.16
CA PRO A 124 -16.10 -11.90 2.28
C PRO A 124 -15.03 -12.34 3.30
N GLY A 125 -15.45 -12.41 4.56
CA GLY A 125 -14.76 -13.18 5.59
C GLY A 125 -13.30 -12.77 5.79
N LYS A 126 -12.40 -13.75 5.64
CA LYS A 126 -10.96 -13.55 5.88
C LYS A 126 -10.20 -12.99 4.66
N LEU A 127 -10.90 -12.82 3.53
CA LEU A 127 -10.34 -12.20 2.33
C LEU A 127 -10.43 -10.67 2.38
N GLU A 128 -11.30 -10.13 3.24
CA GLU A 128 -11.36 -8.70 3.50
C GLU A 128 -10.20 -8.28 4.40
N SER A 129 -9.34 -7.41 3.88
CA SER A 129 -8.21 -6.83 4.61
C SER A 129 -8.55 -5.47 5.20
N MET A 130 -9.67 -4.84 4.79
CA MET A 130 -10.06 -3.52 5.27
C MET A 130 -10.55 -3.55 6.72
N THR A 131 -10.16 -2.52 7.47
CA THR A 131 -10.67 -2.26 8.82
C THR A 131 -11.61 -1.06 8.79
N TYR A 132 -12.85 -1.25 9.25
CA TYR A 132 -13.85 -0.21 9.34
C TYR A 132 -13.74 0.49 10.69
N VAL A 133 -13.03 1.62 10.72
CA VAL A 133 -12.78 2.41 11.93
C VAL A 133 -14.03 3.16 12.42
N GLU A 134 -14.95 3.46 11.51
CA GLU A 134 -16.21 4.14 11.79
C GLU A 134 -17.32 3.56 10.90
N GLY A 135 -18.55 3.51 11.42
CA GLY A 135 -19.69 2.92 10.70
C GLY A 135 -19.67 1.39 10.68
N HIS A 136 -19.99 0.80 9.53
CA HIS A 136 -20.04 -0.64 9.32
C HIS A 136 -19.67 -1.03 7.89
N PRO A 137 -19.32 -2.30 7.62
CA PRO A 137 -19.15 -2.79 6.26
C PRO A 137 -20.42 -2.54 5.42
N PRO A 138 -20.31 -2.18 4.13
CA PRO A 138 -21.45 -2.04 3.23
C PRO A 138 -22.29 -3.32 3.18
N ARG A 139 -23.61 -3.21 3.40
CA ARG A 139 -24.53 -4.35 3.44
C ARG A 139 -25.34 -4.54 2.18
N GLY A 140 -25.36 -3.54 1.30
CA GLY A 140 -26.22 -3.52 0.13
C GLY A 140 -25.71 -2.61 -0.97
N PRO A 141 -26.44 -2.57 -2.11
CA PRO A 141 -25.99 -1.87 -3.32
C PRO A 141 -26.03 -0.33 -3.20
N THR A 142 -26.63 0.21 -2.14
CA THR A 142 -26.74 1.65 -1.88
C THR A 142 -25.77 2.15 -0.82
N GLU A 143 -24.89 1.27 -0.33
CA GLU A 143 -23.90 1.59 0.69
C GLU A 143 -22.50 1.39 0.11
N ALA A 144 -21.57 2.24 0.52
CA ALA A 144 -20.17 2.14 0.16
C ALA A 144 -19.33 2.59 1.36
N SER A 145 -18.11 2.07 1.45
CA SER A 145 -17.11 2.54 2.39
C SER A 145 -16.13 3.47 1.68
N LEU A 146 -15.65 4.47 2.41
CA LEU A 146 -14.68 5.44 1.93
C LEU A 146 -13.45 5.41 2.84
N ASP A 147 -12.27 5.58 2.26
CA ASP A 147 -11.04 5.75 3.04
C ASP A 147 -11.16 6.96 3.97
N LYS A 148 -10.63 6.83 5.19
CA LYS A 148 -10.74 7.88 6.21
C LYS A 148 -10.15 9.21 5.75
N ALA A 149 -8.98 9.20 5.09
CA ALA A 149 -8.36 10.43 4.65
C ALA A 149 -9.17 11.12 3.54
N ALA A 150 -9.84 10.34 2.68
CA ALA A 150 -10.76 10.87 1.68
C ALA A 150 -12.02 11.47 2.33
N ALA A 151 -12.60 10.80 3.32
CA ALA A 151 -13.75 11.30 4.08
C ALA A 151 -13.42 12.60 4.83
N ASP A 152 -12.30 12.62 5.57
CA ASP A 152 -11.84 13.79 6.32
C ASP A 152 -11.55 14.98 5.39
N SER A 153 -11.01 14.74 4.18
CA SER A 153 -10.72 15.80 3.20
C SER A 153 -11.96 16.49 2.63
N ALA A 154 -13.11 15.82 2.68
CA ALA A 154 -14.40 16.30 2.19
C ALA A 154 -15.41 16.57 3.32
N ASP A 155 -14.96 16.53 4.60
CA ASP A 155 -15.80 16.67 5.80
C ASP A 155 -17.03 15.74 5.82
N LEU A 156 -16.87 14.53 5.27
CA LEU A 156 -17.94 13.53 5.16
C LEU A 156 -18.04 12.66 6.40
N LYS A 157 -19.28 12.31 6.76
CA LYS A 157 -19.61 11.44 7.89
C LYS A 157 -20.41 10.21 7.45
N PRO A 158 -20.44 9.14 8.25
CA PRO A 158 -21.30 7.99 7.97
C PRO A 158 -22.76 8.40 7.79
N GLY A 159 -23.34 8.04 6.65
CA GLY A 159 -24.72 8.39 6.27
C GLY A 159 -24.82 9.47 5.21
N ASP A 160 -23.74 10.20 4.92
CA ASP A 160 -23.69 11.16 3.82
C ASP A 160 -23.75 10.47 2.46
N LYS A 161 -24.26 11.21 1.47
CA LYS A 161 -24.44 10.70 0.11
C LYS A 161 -23.20 10.98 -0.73
N ILE A 162 -22.75 9.94 -1.43
CA ILE A 162 -21.71 10.04 -2.44
C ILE A 162 -22.26 9.58 -3.79
N LYS A 163 -21.64 10.05 -4.87
CA LYS A 163 -21.91 9.69 -6.26
C LYS A 163 -20.65 9.10 -6.87
N LEU A 164 -20.82 8.14 -7.77
CA LEU A 164 -19.77 7.53 -8.58
C LEU A 164 -19.78 8.14 -9.98
#